data_AF-A0A7C1FQL8-F1
#
_entry.id   AF-A0A7C1FQL8-F1
#
_cell.length_a   1.000
_cell.length_b   1.000
_cell.length_c   1.000
_cell.angle_alpha   90.00
_cell.angle_beta   90.00
_cell.angle_gamma   90.00
#
_symmetry.space_group_name_H-M   'P 1'
#
loop_
_entity.id
_entity.type
_entity.pdbx_description
1 polymer ?
#
loop_
_entity_poly.entity_id
_entity_poly.type
_entity_poly.pdbx_seq_one_letter_code
_entity_poly.pdbx_strand_id
1 'polypeptide(L)'
;MRLGLMVGYSGSTISLPMEMIQEADRLGYYAVWTAEAYGSDAVTPLAWIGAQTQRIKLGTAILQMPARTPAMTAMTAMTLDQLSGGRMLLGLGLSGPQVVEGWHGVPYGKPLGRTREYVSILRTIFAREAPLVHDGEHYQIPYRGPDATGLGKPLKSILHGRRDLPIYLAAIGPKNVELAAEIADGWLPIFFSPAHYATAYAAQVEAGFAKAGAGKSLANFDIAPSVPVALGEDVDACRASIKPFLALYIGGMGARGKNFYHDLACRYGFEEAADRIQELYLSGQKEAAAQAVPDALVDAVALCGPKVRIAEKLEIWRESPVTTLNITTFDPAAVRVMAELVMGPDAGRPERTISLPPPAAPSPEAESSPALTPAIIFERMAQRVAADPELAAKVGASFLFRLSGKRGGNWVVDMRGTGEVRPGETETPDCVLALSDEDFVALAAGNLNPMAAFSSGKLKIQGNPMLAMKLQNLFR
;
A
#
# COMPACT_ATOMS: atom_id res chain seq x y z
N MET A 1 7.54 5.08 -22.84
CA MET A 1 7.97 4.94 -21.44
C MET A 1 7.00 5.68 -20.53
N ARG A 2 6.69 5.12 -19.35
CA ARG A 2 5.84 5.72 -18.31
C ARG A 2 6.69 6.36 -17.22
N LEU A 3 6.10 7.22 -16.39
CA LEU A 3 6.75 7.77 -15.20
C LEU A 3 6.11 7.25 -13.91
N GLY A 4 6.95 6.88 -12.94
CA GLY A 4 6.52 6.67 -11.55
C GLY A 4 7.29 7.58 -10.60
N LEU A 5 6.79 7.72 -9.38
CA LEU A 5 7.40 8.51 -8.30
C LEU A 5 7.74 7.61 -7.13
N MET A 6 9.01 7.54 -6.75
CA MET A 6 9.48 6.79 -5.59
C MET A 6 9.54 7.71 -4.38
N VAL A 7 8.70 7.45 -3.37
CA VAL A 7 8.70 8.21 -2.10
C VAL A 7 9.50 7.50 -1.00
N GLY A 8 9.89 6.23 -1.23
CA GLY A 8 10.78 5.49 -0.35
C GLY A 8 10.15 5.05 0.97
N TYR A 9 11.01 4.80 1.97
CA TYR A 9 10.63 4.43 3.34
C TYR A 9 10.79 5.62 4.29
N SER A 10 10.15 5.56 5.46
CA SER A 10 10.17 6.65 6.44
C SER A 10 11.55 6.89 7.07
N GLY A 11 11.81 8.14 7.46
CA GLY A 11 12.86 8.47 8.43
C GLY A 11 12.44 8.10 9.87
N SER A 12 13.02 8.76 10.87
CA SER A 12 12.64 8.62 12.28
C SER A 12 11.19 9.04 12.58
N THR A 13 10.67 9.96 11.76
CA THR A 13 9.27 10.39 11.75
C THR A 13 8.73 10.19 10.33
N ILE A 14 7.53 9.63 10.21
CA ILE A 14 6.88 9.49 8.90
C ILE A 14 6.45 10.86 8.37
N SER A 15 6.85 11.15 7.14
CA SER A 15 6.42 12.32 6.39
C SER A 15 6.24 11.92 4.93
N LEU A 16 5.10 12.31 4.35
CA LEU A 16 4.79 12.06 2.94
C LEU A 16 4.76 13.40 2.20
N PRO A 17 5.47 13.55 1.06
CA PRO A 17 5.45 14.77 0.28
C PRO A 17 4.14 14.86 -0.54
N MET A 18 3.00 15.02 0.15
CA MET A 18 1.66 14.92 -0.45
C MET A 18 1.45 15.90 -1.60
N GLU A 19 1.96 17.13 -1.51
CA GLU A 19 1.87 18.10 -2.60
C GLU A 19 2.55 17.61 -3.88
N MET A 20 3.75 17.01 -3.76
CA MET A 20 4.48 16.43 -4.88
C MET A 20 3.76 15.20 -5.46
N ILE A 21 3.17 14.37 -4.59
CA ILE A 21 2.40 13.18 -5.00
C ILE A 21 1.12 13.59 -5.75
N GLN A 22 0.39 14.59 -5.25
CA GLN A 22 -0.80 15.12 -5.90
C GLN A 22 -0.45 15.79 -7.23
N GLU A 23 0.68 16.48 -7.30
CA GLU A 23 1.18 17.03 -8.56
C GLU A 23 1.52 15.93 -9.56
N ALA A 24 2.16 14.84 -9.14
CA ALA A 24 2.40 13.67 -9.98
C ALA A 24 1.08 13.04 -10.47
N ASP A 25 0.07 12.89 -9.60
CA ASP A 25 -1.27 12.42 -9.96
C ASP A 25 -1.96 13.36 -10.98
N ARG A 26 -1.80 14.68 -10.82
CA ARG A 26 -2.31 15.71 -11.75
C ARG A 26 -1.62 15.64 -13.11
N LEU A 27 -0.29 15.51 -13.12
CA LEU A 27 0.51 15.46 -14.34
C LEU A 27 0.28 14.17 -15.13
N GLY A 28 -0.17 13.09 -14.48
CA GLY A 28 -0.48 11.81 -15.11
C GLY A 28 0.60 10.74 -14.91
N TYR A 29 1.37 10.82 -13.82
CA TYR A 29 2.29 9.75 -13.43
C TYR A 29 1.53 8.43 -13.29
N TYR A 30 2.16 7.36 -13.75
CA TYR A 30 1.60 6.02 -13.73
C TYR A 30 1.44 5.49 -12.31
N ALA A 31 2.46 5.63 -11.47
CA ALA A 31 2.47 5.04 -10.12
C ALA A 31 3.25 5.88 -9.11
N VAL A 32 2.85 5.81 -7.84
CA VAL A 32 3.63 6.24 -6.68
C VAL A 32 4.01 5.02 -5.86
N TRP A 33 5.25 4.98 -5.39
CA TRP A 33 5.85 3.82 -4.75
C TRP A 33 6.37 4.13 -3.35
N THR A 34 5.85 3.41 -2.36
CA THR A 34 6.33 3.42 -0.97
C THR A 34 7.14 2.16 -0.70
N ALA A 35 8.01 2.18 0.32
CA ALA A 35 8.85 1.04 0.67
C ALA A 35 8.76 0.73 2.16
N GLU A 36 9.06 -0.51 2.53
CA GLU A 36 9.31 -0.87 3.91
C GLU A 36 10.74 -1.38 4.12
N ALA A 37 11.30 -0.96 5.25
CA ALA A 37 12.58 -1.41 5.77
C ALA A 37 12.35 -1.97 7.19
N TYR A 38 12.81 -1.28 8.23
CA TYR A 38 12.54 -1.60 9.64
C TYR A 38 12.03 -0.36 10.39
N GLY A 39 11.18 0.42 9.69
CA GLY A 39 10.51 1.63 10.19
C GLY A 39 9.00 1.54 9.93
N SER A 40 8.46 2.40 9.06
CA SER A 40 7.08 2.28 8.58
C SER A 40 6.86 1.07 7.66
N ASP A 41 5.64 0.52 7.67
CA ASP A 41 5.21 -0.44 6.65
C ASP A 41 4.92 0.25 5.30
N ALA A 42 4.90 -0.51 4.20
CA ALA A 42 4.73 0.06 2.87
C ALA A 42 3.26 0.38 2.51
N VAL A 43 2.27 -0.21 3.17
CA VAL A 43 0.87 -0.20 2.71
C VAL A 43 0.05 0.89 3.38
N THR A 44 0.25 1.13 4.67
CA THR A 44 -0.45 2.20 5.40
C THR A 44 -0.27 3.57 4.72
N PRO A 45 0.95 3.97 4.29
CA PRO A 45 1.13 5.22 3.56
C PRO A 45 0.42 5.23 2.21
N LEU A 46 0.36 4.10 1.49
CA LEU A 46 -0.37 4.01 0.23
C LEU A 46 -1.88 4.14 0.42
N ALA A 47 -2.44 3.62 1.51
CA ALA A 47 -3.85 3.82 1.82
C ALA A 47 -4.15 5.33 2.04
N TRP A 48 -3.27 6.03 2.77
CA TRP A 48 -3.36 7.47 3.00
C TRP A 48 -3.24 8.29 1.70
N ILE A 49 -2.27 7.94 0.85
CA ILE A 49 -2.08 8.55 -0.47
C ILE A 49 -3.28 8.25 -1.38
N GLY A 50 -3.74 6.99 -1.37
CA GLY A 50 -4.85 6.50 -2.16
C GLY A 50 -6.14 7.25 -1.88
N ALA A 51 -6.41 7.57 -0.61
CA ALA A 51 -7.57 8.36 -0.20
C ALA A 51 -7.53 9.82 -0.68
N GLN A 52 -6.35 10.33 -1.09
CA GLN A 52 -6.13 11.74 -1.47
C GLN A 52 -5.68 11.91 -2.93
N THR A 53 -5.75 10.86 -3.73
CA THR A 53 -5.39 10.83 -5.15
C THR A 53 -6.45 10.11 -5.96
N GLN A 54 -6.51 10.38 -7.27
CA GLN A 54 -7.59 9.87 -8.12
C GLN A 54 -7.13 8.83 -9.14
N ARG A 55 -5.96 8.99 -9.76
CA ARG A 55 -5.57 8.20 -10.95
C ARG A 55 -4.32 7.37 -10.72
N ILE A 56 -3.33 7.93 -10.04
CA ILE A 56 -2.01 7.34 -9.84
C ILE A 56 -2.12 5.96 -9.19
N LYS A 57 -1.42 4.97 -9.75
CA LYS A 57 -1.36 3.63 -9.18
C LYS A 57 -0.59 3.65 -7.86
N LEU A 58 -0.94 2.74 -6.95
CA LEU A 58 -0.40 2.63 -5.60
C LEU A 58 0.51 1.40 -5.55
N GLY A 59 1.81 1.62 -5.54
CA GLY A 59 2.81 0.56 -5.64
C GLY A 59 3.64 0.38 -4.38
N THR A 60 3.98 -0.86 -4.04
CA THR A 60 5.02 -1.15 -3.03
C THR A 60 6.35 -1.42 -3.72
N ALA A 61 7.43 -0.75 -3.34
CA ALA A 61 8.79 -0.96 -3.86
C ALA A 61 9.83 -0.99 -2.71
N ILE A 62 9.77 -1.95 -1.80
CA ILE A 62 8.94 -3.18 -1.83
C ILE A 62 8.23 -3.43 -0.51
N LEU A 63 7.30 -4.38 -0.55
CA LEU A 63 6.75 -5.09 0.60
C LEU A 63 7.59 -6.36 0.85
N GLN A 64 8.15 -6.50 2.04
CA GLN A 64 9.02 -7.58 2.47
C GLN A 64 8.22 -8.86 2.72
N MET A 65 8.56 -9.92 2.00
CA MET A 65 7.94 -11.24 2.19
C MET A 65 8.17 -11.81 3.60
N PRO A 66 9.33 -11.65 4.26
CA PRO A 66 9.53 -12.18 5.62
C PRO A 66 8.67 -11.52 6.70
N ALA A 67 8.15 -10.32 6.46
CA ALA A 67 7.34 -9.60 7.42
C ALA A 67 5.92 -10.18 7.56
N ARG A 68 5.46 -11.00 6.60
CA ARG A 68 4.07 -11.44 6.48
C ARG A 68 3.95 -12.81 5.83
N THR A 69 2.97 -13.61 6.25
CA THR A 69 2.59 -14.81 5.49
C THR A 69 2.05 -14.42 4.10
N PRO A 70 2.17 -15.29 3.08
CA PRO A 70 1.63 -14.99 1.75
C PRO A 70 0.12 -14.74 1.78
N ALA A 71 -0.63 -15.45 2.64
CA ALA A 71 -2.06 -15.21 2.81
C ALA A 71 -2.35 -13.79 3.36
N MET A 72 -1.58 -13.31 4.35
CA MET A 72 -1.72 -11.95 4.86
C MET A 72 -1.42 -10.91 3.77
N THR A 73 -0.34 -11.09 3.02
CA THR A 73 0.02 -10.19 1.91
C THR A 73 -1.06 -10.15 0.82
N ALA A 74 -1.66 -11.30 0.48
CA ALA A 74 -2.78 -11.33 -0.46
C ALA A 74 -3.98 -10.52 0.05
N MET A 75 -4.37 -10.70 1.32
CA MET A 75 -5.47 -9.94 1.94
C MET A 75 -5.18 -8.44 1.94
N THR A 76 -3.95 -8.05 2.28
CA THR A 76 -3.50 -6.65 2.27
C THR A 76 -3.61 -6.06 0.87
N ALA A 77 -3.07 -6.75 -0.15
CA ALA A 77 -3.08 -6.27 -1.52
C ALA A 77 -4.51 -6.15 -2.09
N MET A 78 -5.36 -7.17 -1.89
CA MET A 78 -6.75 -7.15 -2.37
C MET A 78 -7.58 -6.06 -1.68
N THR A 79 -7.38 -5.84 -0.38
CA THR A 79 -8.09 -4.78 0.36
C THR A 79 -7.72 -3.40 -0.20
N LEU A 80 -6.42 -3.10 -0.34
CA LEU A 80 -5.99 -1.82 -0.90
C LEU A 80 -6.43 -1.68 -2.37
N ASP A 81 -6.38 -2.75 -3.15
CA ASP A 81 -6.85 -2.74 -4.54
C ASP A 81 -8.34 -2.36 -4.64
N GLN A 82 -9.21 -2.97 -3.82
CA GLN A 82 -10.64 -2.62 -3.84
C GLN A 82 -10.91 -1.21 -3.32
N LEU A 83 -10.29 -0.80 -2.21
CA LEU A 83 -10.46 0.56 -1.66
C LEU A 83 -9.99 1.65 -2.64
N SER A 84 -8.96 1.35 -3.43
CA SER A 84 -8.39 2.29 -4.39
C SER A 84 -9.03 2.23 -5.78
N GLY A 85 -9.97 1.32 -6.03
CA GLY A 85 -10.61 1.15 -7.34
C GLY A 85 -9.71 0.48 -8.39
N GLY A 86 -8.93 -0.53 -8.00
CA GLY A 86 -8.07 -1.29 -8.90
C GLY A 86 -6.70 -0.64 -9.16
N ARG A 87 -6.19 0.13 -8.20
CA ARG A 87 -4.93 0.89 -8.37
C ARG A 87 -3.70 0.20 -7.79
N MET A 88 -3.82 -0.96 -7.16
CA MET A 88 -2.69 -1.63 -6.49
C MET A 88 -1.68 -2.21 -7.48
N LEU A 89 -0.38 -2.01 -7.20
CA LEU A 89 0.76 -2.71 -7.80
C LEU A 89 1.59 -3.35 -6.66
N LEU A 90 1.62 -4.69 -6.58
CA LEU A 90 2.25 -5.40 -5.47
C LEU A 90 3.72 -5.71 -5.77
N GLY A 91 4.63 -4.82 -5.40
CA GLY A 91 6.06 -5.13 -5.42
C GLY A 91 6.53 -5.79 -4.15
N LEU A 92 7.22 -6.91 -4.31
CA LEU A 92 7.71 -7.77 -3.23
C LEU A 92 9.23 -7.87 -3.24
N GLY A 93 9.80 -8.13 -2.07
CA GLY A 93 11.23 -8.40 -1.94
C GLY A 93 11.55 -9.28 -0.75
N LEU A 94 12.72 -9.90 -0.81
CA LEU A 94 13.24 -10.81 0.21
C LEU A 94 13.88 -10.09 1.40
N SER A 95 14.29 -8.83 1.21
CA SER A 95 15.21 -8.13 2.10
C SER A 95 16.60 -8.82 2.23
N GLY A 96 17.49 -8.25 3.03
CA GLY A 96 18.81 -8.81 3.34
C GLY A 96 18.82 -9.57 4.68
N PRO A 97 19.78 -10.48 4.90
CA PRO A 97 19.80 -11.35 6.09
C PRO A 97 19.76 -10.58 7.42
N GLN A 98 20.36 -9.39 7.49
CA GLN A 98 20.31 -8.53 8.67
C GLN A 98 18.87 -8.16 9.07
N VAL A 99 18.01 -7.85 8.11
CA VAL A 99 16.60 -7.51 8.40
C VAL A 99 15.79 -8.78 8.60
N VAL A 100 16.00 -9.80 7.78
CA VAL A 100 15.22 -11.05 7.87
C VAL A 100 15.43 -11.74 9.23
N GLU A 101 16.68 -11.90 9.65
CA GLU A 101 17.03 -12.61 10.87
C GLU A 101 17.05 -11.68 12.08
N GLY A 102 17.62 -10.48 11.93
CA GLY A 102 17.79 -9.54 13.05
C GLY A 102 16.54 -8.75 13.42
N TRP A 103 15.64 -8.47 12.47
CA TRP A 103 14.43 -7.69 12.73
C TRP A 103 13.16 -8.55 12.75
N HIS A 104 12.97 -9.44 11.77
CA HIS A 104 11.78 -10.30 11.73
C HIS A 104 11.95 -11.63 12.48
N GLY A 105 13.16 -12.00 12.88
CA GLY A 105 13.41 -13.20 13.67
C GLY A 105 13.11 -14.51 12.91
N VAL A 106 13.15 -14.50 11.57
CA VAL A 106 12.88 -15.68 10.75
C VAL A 106 14.10 -16.09 9.93
N PRO A 107 14.26 -17.38 9.57
CA PRO A 107 15.44 -17.83 8.84
C PRO A 107 15.56 -17.22 7.44
N TYR A 108 16.76 -16.78 7.02
CA TYR A 108 16.99 -16.28 5.65
C TYR A 108 16.82 -17.39 4.60
N GLY A 109 17.36 -18.58 4.84
CA GLY A 109 17.06 -19.81 4.10
C GLY A 109 17.41 -19.79 2.61
N LYS A 110 16.55 -20.37 1.77
CA LYS A 110 16.69 -20.46 0.29
C LYS A 110 15.79 -19.40 -0.39
N PRO A 111 16.31 -18.23 -0.79
CA PRO A 111 15.46 -17.11 -1.17
C PRO A 111 14.67 -17.31 -2.48
N LEU A 112 15.25 -18.02 -3.46
CA LEU A 112 14.60 -18.29 -4.75
C LEU A 112 13.38 -19.21 -4.62
N GLY A 113 13.54 -20.33 -3.90
CA GLY A 113 12.45 -21.29 -3.65
C GLY A 113 11.32 -20.63 -2.88
N ARG A 114 11.65 -19.88 -1.81
CA ARG A 114 10.67 -19.14 -1.01
C ARG A 114 9.89 -18.13 -1.84
N THR A 115 10.57 -17.35 -2.69
CA THR A 115 9.91 -16.36 -3.56
C THR A 115 8.93 -17.03 -4.51
N ARG A 116 9.34 -18.15 -5.14
CA ARG A 116 8.48 -18.92 -6.05
C ARG A 116 7.22 -19.42 -5.37
N GLU A 117 7.37 -20.05 -4.21
CA GLU A 117 6.23 -20.53 -3.43
C GLU A 117 5.32 -19.37 -2.98
N TYR A 118 5.91 -18.26 -2.50
CA TYR A 118 5.16 -17.09 -2.07
C TYR A 118 4.28 -16.53 -3.18
N VAL A 119 4.85 -16.27 -4.36
CA VAL A 119 4.13 -15.75 -5.53
C VAL A 119 3.08 -16.76 -6.01
N SER A 120 3.39 -18.05 -6.02
CA SER A 120 2.42 -19.10 -6.38
C SER A 120 1.18 -19.09 -5.47
N ILE A 121 1.39 -18.95 -4.16
CA ILE A 121 0.30 -18.85 -3.18
C ILE A 121 -0.53 -17.59 -3.41
N LEU A 122 0.11 -16.42 -3.62
CA LEU A 122 -0.59 -15.18 -3.94
C LEU A 122 -1.48 -15.34 -5.18
N ARG A 123 -0.93 -15.88 -6.28
CA ARG A 123 -1.67 -16.12 -7.52
C ARG A 123 -2.84 -17.08 -7.31
N THR A 124 -2.66 -18.13 -6.51
CA THR A 124 -3.73 -19.07 -6.16
C THR A 124 -4.87 -18.37 -5.41
N ILE A 125 -4.54 -17.52 -4.44
CA ILE A 125 -5.53 -16.74 -3.68
C ILE A 125 -6.26 -15.74 -4.59
N PHE A 126 -5.55 -15.03 -5.46
CA PHE A 126 -6.14 -14.06 -6.40
C PHE A 126 -7.02 -14.73 -7.45
N ALA A 127 -6.58 -15.87 -8.00
CA ALA A 127 -7.35 -16.67 -8.94
C ALA A 127 -8.64 -17.19 -8.31
N ARG A 128 -8.56 -17.56 -7.03
CA ARG A 128 -9.72 -17.94 -6.21
C ARG A 128 -10.58 -19.02 -6.89
N GLU A 129 -9.97 -19.97 -7.59
CA GLU A 129 -10.69 -21.06 -8.27
C GLU A 129 -11.12 -22.13 -7.27
N ALA A 130 -10.21 -22.53 -6.39
CA ALA A 130 -10.43 -23.51 -5.32
C ALA A 130 -9.99 -22.96 -3.95
N PRO A 131 -10.33 -23.63 -2.82
CA PRO A 131 -9.67 -23.37 -1.55
C PRO A 131 -8.15 -23.50 -1.66
N LEU A 132 -7.41 -22.63 -0.95
CA LEU A 132 -5.96 -22.64 -0.96
C LEU A 132 -5.42 -23.93 -0.33
N VAL A 133 -4.64 -24.65 -1.12
CA VAL A 133 -3.78 -25.74 -0.69
C VAL A 133 -2.40 -25.50 -1.29
N HIS A 134 -1.35 -25.61 -0.48
CA HIS A 134 0.03 -25.53 -0.93
C HIS A 134 0.88 -26.48 -0.09
N ASP A 135 1.66 -27.31 -0.77
CA ASP A 135 2.54 -28.32 -0.19
C ASP A 135 3.95 -28.06 -0.74
N GLY A 136 4.71 -27.21 -0.06
CA GLY A 136 6.03 -26.75 -0.49
C GLY A 136 7.08 -26.86 0.61
N GLU A 137 8.34 -26.57 0.26
CA GLU A 137 9.45 -26.63 1.22
C GLU A 137 9.34 -25.51 2.26
N HIS A 138 8.85 -24.34 1.85
CA HIS A 138 8.79 -23.16 2.71
C HIS A 138 7.42 -22.88 3.31
N TYR A 139 6.35 -23.28 2.62
CA TYR A 139 4.99 -23.09 3.08
C TYR A 139 4.21 -24.40 3.04
N GLN A 140 3.43 -24.64 4.10
CA GLN A 140 2.54 -25.78 4.23
C GLN A 140 1.16 -25.25 4.60
N ILE A 141 0.22 -25.29 3.66
CA ILE A 141 -1.13 -24.72 3.81
C ILE A 141 -2.16 -25.76 3.35
N PRO A 142 -3.03 -26.27 4.24
CA PRO A 142 -3.05 -26.06 5.68
C PRO A 142 -1.79 -26.58 6.39
N TYR A 143 -1.49 -26.02 7.56
CA TYR A 143 -0.36 -26.46 8.38
C TYR A 143 -0.60 -27.86 8.96
N ARG A 144 0.41 -28.74 8.84
CA ARG A 144 0.38 -30.15 9.28
C ARG A 144 1.58 -30.52 10.17
N GLY A 145 2.24 -29.53 10.75
CA GLY A 145 3.39 -29.78 11.64
C GLY A 145 2.99 -30.45 12.96
N PRO A 146 3.99 -30.83 13.78
CA PRO A 146 3.77 -31.63 15.00
C PRO A 146 2.89 -30.93 16.05
N ASP A 147 2.82 -29.61 16.02
CA ASP A 147 2.03 -28.74 16.89
C ASP A 147 0.67 -28.33 16.28
N ALA A 148 0.27 -28.92 15.16
CA ALA A 148 -1.04 -28.68 14.57
C ALA A 148 -2.17 -29.27 15.44
N THR A 149 -3.25 -28.49 15.61
CA THR A 149 -4.46 -28.95 16.33
C THR A 149 -5.29 -30.00 15.57
N GLY A 150 -4.98 -30.21 14.29
CA GLY A 150 -5.77 -31.06 13.38
C GLY A 150 -7.04 -30.40 12.82
N LEU A 151 -7.37 -29.17 13.22
CA LEU A 151 -8.58 -28.46 12.77
C LEU A 151 -8.41 -27.67 11.46
N GLY A 152 -7.18 -27.57 10.95
CA GLY A 152 -6.87 -26.81 9.75
C GLY A 152 -7.54 -27.41 8.51
N LYS A 153 -8.39 -26.62 7.84
CA LYS A 153 -8.98 -26.98 6.54
C LYS A 153 -8.57 -25.96 5.46
N PRO A 154 -8.51 -26.37 4.19
CA PRO A 154 -8.30 -25.44 3.08
C PRO A 154 -9.38 -24.35 3.09
N LEU A 155 -8.97 -23.08 2.93
CA LEU A 155 -9.86 -21.93 2.93
C LEU A 155 -9.79 -21.19 1.61
N LYS A 156 -10.91 -20.59 1.23
CA LYS A 156 -11.01 -19.69 0.07
C LYS A 156 -11.15 -18.26 0.62
N SER A 157 -10.51 -17.29 -0.02
CA SER A 157 -10.65 -15.89 0.39
C SER A 157 -12.12 -15.49 0.39
N ILE A 158 -12.57 -14.76 1.42
CA ILE A 158 -13.90 -14.14 1.44
C ILE A 158 -13.93 -13.03 0.39
N LEU A 159 -12.89 -12.20 0.36
CA LEU A 159 -12.73 -11.10 -0.60
C LEU A 159 -12.40 -11.65 -2.00
N HIS A 160 -13.10 -11.15 -3.02
CA HIS A 160 -12.81 -11.47 -4.41
C HIS A 160 -11.82 -10.43 -4.97
N GLY A 161 -10.56 -10.83 -5.16
CA GLY A 161 -9.53 -9.99 -5.76
C GLY A 161 -9.56 -10.03 -7.29
N ARG A 162 -8.79 -9.13 -7.92
CA ARG A 162 -8.46 -9.23 -9.34
C ARG A 162 -7.48 -10.38 -9.56
N ARG A 163 -7.81 -11.30 -10.48
CA ARG A 163 -6.93 -12.42 -10.86
C ARG A 163 -5.57 -11.93 -11.37
N ASP A 164 -5.59 -10.82 -12.09
CA ASP A 164 -4.47 -10.17 -12.78
C ASP A 164 -3.83 -9.05 -11.95
N LEU A 165 -3.98 -9.05 -10.61
CA LEU A 165 -3.32 -8.07 -9.75
C LEU A 165 -1.80 -8.11 -10.01
N PRO A 166 -1.17 -7.00 -10.48
CA PRO A 166 0.22 -7.01 -10.88
C PRO A 166 1.18 -7.30 -9.72
N ILE A 167 2.05 -8.29 -9.88
CA ILE A 167 3.12 -8.61 -8.94
C ILE A 167 4.46 -8.17 -9.53
N TYR A 168 5.20 -7.37 -8.79
CA TYR A 168 6.57 -6.97 -9.13
C TYR A 168 7.55 -7.63 -8.16
N LEU A 169 8.75 -7.96 -8.64
CA LEU A 169 9.83 -8.45 -7.78
C LEU A 169 11.02 -7.48 -7.81
N ALA A 170 11.52 -7.08 -6.64
CA ALA A 170 12.83 -6.45 -6.54
C ALA A 170 13.91 -7.54 -6.55
N ALA A 171 14.80 -7.45 -7.53
CA ALA A 171 15.86 -8.43 -7.75
C ALA A 171 17.15 -7.74 -8.21
N ILE A 172 18.29 -8.25 -7.74
CA ILE A 172 19.63 -7.74 -8.09
C ILE A 172 20.47 -8.85 -8.73
N GLY A 173 20.65 -9.97 -8.03
CA GLY A 173 21.49 -11.06 -8.52
C GLY A 173 20.92 -11.73 -9.79
N PRO A 174 21.76 -12.21 -10.73
CA PRO A 174 21.34 -12.78 -12.01
C PRO A 174 20.19 -13.82 -11.91
N LYS A 175 20.30 -14.78 -10.98
CA LYS A 175 19.26 -15.81 -10.77
C LYS A 175 17.93 -15.24 -10.24
N ASN A 176 17.97 -14.17 -9.44
CA ASN A 176 16.75 -13.52 -8.96
C ASN A 176 16.07 -12.72 -10.08
N VAL A 177 16.86 -12.12 -10.98
CA VAL A 177 16.34 -11.39 -12.15
C VAL A 177 15.68 -12.36 -13.13
N GLU A 178 16.32 -13.50 -13.38
CA GLU A 178 15.73 -14.58 -14.18
C GLU A 178 14.40 -15.07 -13.56
N LEU A 179 14.38 -15.32 -12.24
CA LEU A 179 13.14 -15.68 -11.54
C LEU A 179 12.07 -14.60 -11.66
N ALA A 180 12.44 -13.31 -11.54
CA ALA A 180 11.51 -12.20 -11.67
C ALA A 180 10.84 -12.19 -13.06
N ALA A 181 11.65 -12.29 -14.13
CA ALA A 181 11.16 -12.40 -15.49
C ALA A 181 10.28 -13.66 -15.68
N GLU A 182 10.58 -14.76 -14.98
CA GLU A 182 9.78 -15.98 -15.04
C GLU A 182 8.38 -15.81 -14.40
N ILE A 183 8.29 -15.36 -13.14
CA ILE A 183 7.05 -15.50 -12.35
C ILE A 183 6.27 -14.20 -12.07
N ALA A 184 6.88 -13.03 -12.30
CA ALA A 184 6.30 -11.73 -11.96
C ALA A 184 5.79 -10.98 -13.20
N ASP A 185 4.96 -9.96 -13.00
CA ASP A 185 4.49 -9.06 -14.07
C ASP A 185 5.46 -7.89 -14.28
N GLY A 186 6.39 -7.68 -13.36
CA GLY A 186 7.44 -6.68 -13.49
C GLY A 186 8.63 -6.89 -12.57
N TRP A 187 9.69 -6.15 -12.85
CA TRP A 187 10.93 -6.11 -12.11
C TRP A 187 11.21 -4.69 -11.62
N LEU A 188 11.62 -4.58 -10.35
CA LEU A 188 12.03 -3.33 -9.71
C LEU A 188 13.55 -3.33 -9.50
N PRO A 189 14.35 -3.02 -10.55
CA PRO A 189 15.80 -2.91 -10.41
C PRO A 189 16.20 -1.64 -9.65
N ILE A 190 17.25 -1.79 -8.85
CA ILE A 190 18.00 -0.68 -8.25
C ILE A 190 19.34 -0.54 -8.98
N PHE A 191 19.82 0.70 -9.13
CA PHE A 191 21.03 1.00 -9.91
C PHE A 191 20.97 0.41 -11.32
N PHE A 192 19.80 0.48 -11.97
CA PHE A 192 19.70 0.06 -13.36
C PHE A 192 20.55 0.98 -14.22
N SER A 193 21.37 0.39 -15.10
CA SER A 193 22.13 1.14 -16.09
C SER A 193 21.74 0.69 -17.49
N PRO A 194 21.11 1.55 -18.31
CA PRO A 194 20.79 1.25 -19.70
C PRO A 194 22.01 0.74 -20.50
N ALA A 195 23.16 1.40 -20.31
CA ALA A 195 24.41 1.07 -21.01
C ALA A 195 24.94 -0.34 -20.70
N HIS A 196 24.59 -0.90 -19.54
CA HIS A 196 25.07 -2.21 -19.10
C HIS A 196 24.00 -3.30 -19.14
N TYR A 197 22.75 -2.99 -19.49
CA TYR A 197 21.66 -3.96 -19.46
C TYR A 197 21.94 -5.20 -20.32
N ALA A 198 22.45 -4.99 -21.54
CA ALA A 198 22.71 -6.05 -22.50
C ALA A 198 23.69 -7.11 -21.97
N THR A 199 24.72 -6.68 -21.26
CA THR A 199 25.76 -7.55 -20.70
C THR A 199 25.40 -8.08 -19.31
N ALA A 200 24.71 -7.29 -18.50
CA ALA A 200 24.44 -7.63 -17.10
C ALA A 200 23.19 -8.49 -16.89
N TYR A 201 22.13 -8.31 -17.70
CA TYR A 201 20.81 -8.86 -17.39
C TYR A 201 20.00 -9.39 -18.57
N ALA A 202 20.28 -9.00 -19.82
CA ALA A 202 19.45 -9.41 -20.97
C ALA A 202 19.30 -10.94 -21.06
N ALA A 203 20.40 -11.68 -20.91
CA ALA A 203 20.38 -13.15 -20.95
C ALA A 203 19.49 -13.76 -19.84
N GLN A 204 19.50 -13.19 -18.63
CA GLN A 204 18.68 -13.66 -17.52
C GLN A 204 17.21 -13.34 -17.73
N VAL A 205 16.89 -12.15 -18.24
CA VAL A 205 15.50 -11.76 -18.54
C VAL A 205 14.91 -12.68 -19.61
N GLU A 206 15.64 -12.91 -20.71
CA GLU A 206 15.20 -13.82 -21.78
C GLU A 206 15.07 -15.27 -21.30
N ALA A 207 16.01 -15.75 -20.47
CA ALA A 207 15.91 -17.08 -19.87
C ALA A 207 14.66 -17.22 -18.98
N GLY A 208 14.32 -16.18 -18.21
CA GLY A 208 13.11 -16.14 -17.40
C GLY A 208 11.85 -16.17 -18.24
N PHE A 209 11.77 -15.38 -19.31
CA PHE A 209 10.65 -15.41 -20.26
C PHE A 209 10.49 -16.78 -20.92
N ALA A 210 11.58 -17.38 -21.37
CA ALA A 210 11.57 -18.71 -21.96
C ALA A 210 11.02 -19.78 -21.00
N LYS A 211 11.36 -19.69 -19.70
CA LYS A 211 10.82 -20.59 -18.66
C LYS A 211 9.36 -20.36 -18.36
N ALA A 212 8.92 -19.10 -18.36
CA ALA A 212 7.51 -18.78 -18.13
C ALA A 212 6.60 -19.32 -19.23
N GLY A 213 7.06 -19.26 -20.48
CA GLY A 213 6.26 -19.61 -21.65
C GLY A 213 5.07 -18.67 -21.84
N ALA A 214 3.99 -19.19 -22.45
CA ALA A 214 2.71 -18.50 -22.62
C ALA A 214 2.78 -17.07 -23.24
N GLY A 215 3.78 -16.82 -24.10
CA GLY A 215 3.96 -15.53 -24.75
C GLY A 215 4.50 -14.41 -23.83
N LYS A 216 5.12 -14.76 -22.70
CA LYS A 216 5.78 -13.78 -21.84
C LYS A 216 6.96 -13.13 -22.55
N SER A 217 7.03 -11.81 -22.50
CA SER A 217 8.04 -10.98 -23.17
C SER A 217 8.05 -9.57 -22.59
N LEU A 218 8.92 -8.70 -23.11
CA LEU A 218 8.91 -7.27 -22.76
C LEU A 218 7.57 -6.57 -23.04
N ALA A 219 6.71 -7.13 -23.91
CA ALA A 219 5.40 -6.55 -24.21
C ALA A 219 4.41 -6.66 -23.03
N ASN A 220 4.61 -7.62 -22.12
CA ASN A 220 3.74 -7.86 -20.96
C ASN A 220 4.53 -7.96 -19.65
N PHE A 221 5.75 -7.42 -19.62
CA PHE A 221 6.61 -7.39 -18.45
C PHE A 221 7.16 -5.99 -18.22
N ASP A 222 6.93 -5.43 -17.03
CA ASP A 222 7.32 -4.06 -16.71
C ASP A 222 8.71 -4.00 -16.05
N ILE A 223 9.71 -3.48 -16.75
CA ILE A 223 11.01 -3.12 -16.16
C ILE A 223 10.91 -1.70 -15.62
N ALA A 224 10.91 -1.59 -14.29
CA ALA A 224 10.53 -0.37 -13.58
C ALA A 224 11.63 0.09 -12.57
N PRO A 225 12.80 0.57 -13.04
CA PRO A 225 13.90 0.99 -12.19
C PRO A 225 13.57 2.21 -11.33
N SER A 226 14.18 2.25 -10.14
CA SER A 226 14.30 3.49 -9.34
C SER A 226 15.49 4.32 -9.84
N VAL A 227 15.24 5.54 -10.29
CA VAL A 227 16.23 6.42 -10.94
C VAL A 227 16.30 7.76 -10.21
N PRO A 228 17.42 8.07 -9.53
CA PRO A 228 17.62 9.38 -8.93
C PRO A 228 17.63 10.48 -10.01
N VAL A 229 16.93 11.57 -9.73
CA VAL A 229 16.91 12.78 -10.58
C VAL A 229 17.33 13.99 -9.76
N ALA A 230 18.47 14.58 -10.14
CA ALA A 230 19.00 15.81 -9.55
C ALA A 230 19.04 16.91 -10.63
N LEU A 231 18.07 17.83 -10.55
CA LEU A 231 17.95 18.96 -11.47
C LEU A 231 18.77 20.15 -10.95
N GLY A 232 19.62 20.72 -11.79
CA GLY A 232 20.39 21.91 -11.45
C GLY A 232 21.45 22.26 -12.49
N GLU A 233 21.85 23.54 -12.56
CA GLU A 233 22.81 24.02 -13.56
C GLU A 233 24.23 23.45 -13.36
N ASP A 234 24.64 23.22 -12.12
CA ASP A 234 25.93 22.61 -11.78
C ASP A 234 25.80 21.08 -11.75
N VAL A 235 26.32 20.44 -12.80
CA VAL A 235 26.30 18.97 -12.97
C VAL A 235 27.08 18.27 -11.87
N ASP A 236 28.20 18.82 -11.42
CA ASP A 236 29.07 18.17 -10.43
C ASP A 236 28.43 18.24 -9.04
N ALA A 237 27.78 19.36 -8.71
CA ALA A 237 26.94 19.46 -7.51
C ALA A 237 25.76 18.47 -7.56
N CYS A 238 25.10 18.34 -8.72
CA CYS A 238 24.02 17.36 -8.90
C CYS A 238 24.52 15.93 -8.66
N ARG A 239 25.68 15.54 -9.22
CA ARG A 239 26.27 14.21 -9.00
C ARG A 239 26.66 14.02 -7.55
N ALA A 240 27.30 15.01 -6.93
CA ALA A 240 27.72 14.97 -5.53
C ALA A 240 26.55 14.69 -4.59
N SER A 241 25.33 15.16 -4.91
CA SER A 241 24.12 14.85 -4.12
C SER A 241 23.72 13.36 -4.13
N ILE A 242 24.10 12.62 -5.17
CA ILE A 242 23.76 11.18 -5.34
C ILE A 242 24.82 10.27 -4.73
N LYS A 243 26.09 10.70 -4.69
CA LYS A 243 27.22 9.87 -4.24
C LYS A 243 27.05 9.27 -2.83
N PRO A 244 26.53 9.97 -1.80
CA PRO A 244 26.32 9.37 -0.48
C PRO A 244 25.37 8.17 -0.50
N PHE A 245 24.32 8.21 -1.33
CA PHE A 245 23.39 7.11 -1.50
C PHE A 245 24.06 5.89 -2.12
N LEU A 246 24.83 6.09 -3.19
CA LEU A 246 25.60 5.00 -3.82
C LEU A 246 26.64 4.42 -2.85
N ALA A 247 27.37 5.26 -2.11
CA ALA A 247 28.36 4.81 -1.15
C ALA A 247 27.76 3.99 0.00
N LEU A 248 26.60 4.39 0.53
CA LEU A 248 25.89 3.62 1.55
C LEU A 248 25.54 2.22 1.05
N TYR A 249 25.00 2.11 -0.17
CA TYR A 249 24.55 0.83 -0.70
C TYR A 249 25.72 -0.08 -1.10
N ILE A 250 26.66 0.46 -1.88
CA ILE A 250 27.85 -0.26 -2.35
C ILE A 250 28.76 -0.64 -1.17
N GLY A 251 28.88 0.23 -0.17
CA GLY A 251 29.81 0.02 0.94
C GLY A 251 29.19 -0.57 2.21
N GLY A 252 28.01 -0.10 2.63
CA GLY A 252 27.48 -0.30 3.98
C GLY A 252 26.26 -1.22 4.10
N MET A 253 25.51 -1.48 3.01
CA MET A 253 24.26 -2.27 3.10
C MET A 253 24.48 -3.78 3.20
N GLY A 254 25.69 -4.27 2.98
CA GLY A 254 26.03 -5.68 3.12
C GLY A 254 27.42 -5.86 3.74
N ALA A 255 27.66 -7.06 4.28
CA ALA A 255 28.99 -7.42 4.77
C ALA A 255 29.95 -7.67 3.61
N ARG A 256 31.26 -7.59 3.87
CA ARG A 256 32.30 -7.96 2.90
C ARG A 256 32.07 -9.39 2.39
N GLY A 257 32.10 -9.57 1.07
CA GLY A 257 31.80 -10.86 0.40
C GLY A 257 30.32 -11.25 0.35
N LYS A 258 29.41 -10.43 0.90
CA LYS A 258 27.95 -10.62 0.83
C LYS A 258 27.23 -9.28 0.69
N ASN A 259 27.66 -8.45 -0.26
CA ASN A 259 26.99 -7.20 -0.61
C ASN A 259 26.58 -7.18 -2.09
N PHE A 260 25.29 -7.39 -2.34
CA PHE A 260 24.74 -7.45 -3.69
C PHE A 260 24.88 -6.15 -4.50
N TYR A 261 24.98 -5.00 -3.84
CA TYR A 261 25.15 -3.69 -4.49
C TYR A 261 26.60 -3.47 -4.91
N HIS A 262 27.55 -3.96 -4.11
CA HIS A 262 28.96 -4.04 -4.49
C HIS A 262 29.13 -4.94 -5.72
N ASP A 263 28.59 -6.17 -5.66
CA ASP A 263 28.65 -7.10 -6.81
C ASP A 263 28.03 -6.51 -8.08
N LEU A 264 26.99 -5.67 -7.94
CA LEU A 264 26.37 -4.97 -9.06
C LEU A 264 27.30 -3.92 -9.67
N ALA A 265 27.95 -3.10 -8.83
CA ALA A 265 28.94 -2.14 -9.32
C ALA A 265 30.11 -2.86 -10.04
N CYS A 266 30.56 -4.00 -9.52
CA CYS A 266 31.57 -4.84 -10.20
C CYS A 266 31.07 -5.36 -11.55
N ARG A 267 29.81 -5.83 -11.65
CA ARG A 267 29.20 -6.25 -12.93
C ARG A 267 29.13 -5.14 -13.98
N TYR A 268 29.11 -3.89 -13.56
CA TYR A 268 29.19 -2.72 -14.44
C TYR A 268 30.62 -2.25 -14.72
N GLY A 269 31.64 -3.00 -14.27
CA GLY A 269 33.05 -2.68 -14.51
C GLY A 269 33.67 -1.69 -13.53
N PHE A 270 33.02 -1.42 -12.38
CA PHE A 270 33.52 -0.51 -11.35
C PHE A 270 34.11 -1.24 -10.14
N GLU A 271 34.76 -2.39 -10.34
CA GLU A 271 35.26 -3.26 -9.25
C GLU A 271 36.22 -2.54 -8.31
N GLU A 272 37.27 -1.90 -8.84
CA GLU A 272 38.25 -1.15 -8.04
C GLU A 272 37.57 -0.06 -7.18
N ALA A 273 36.63 0.69 -7.78
CA ALA A 273 35.90 1.71 -7.07
C ALA A 273 34.98 1.10 -6.00
N ALA A 274 34.28 0.00 -6.31
CA ALA A 274 33.39 -0.68 -5.37
C ALA A 274 34.15 -1.20 -4.14
N ASP A 275 35.31 -1.81 -4.34
CA ASP A 275 36.21 -2.27 -3.27
C ASP A 275 36.65 -1.11 -2.39
N ARG A 276 37.09 -0.02 -3.00
CA ARG A 276 37.53 1.18 -2.27
C ARG A 276 36.40 1.82 -1.47
N ILE A 277 35.21 1.95 -2.07
CA ILE A 277 34.02 2.47 -1.40
C ILE A 277 33.67 1.61 -0.18
N GLN A 278 33.65 0.28 -0.34
CA GLN A 278 33.31 -0.63 0.75
C GLN A 278 34.35 -0.61 1.87
N GLU A 279 35.64 -0.58 1.55
CA GLU A 279 36.71 -0.42 2.53
C GLU A 279 36.52 0.85 3.37
N LEU A 280 36.35 2.00 2.70
CA LEU A 280 36.17 3.29 3.37
C LEU A 280 34.91 3.30 4.25
N TYR A 281 33.79 2.83 3.72
CA TYR A 281 32.51 2.86 4.42
C TYR A 281 32.54 1.98 5.69
N LEU A 282 33.09 0.76 5.59
CA LEU A 282 33.21 -0.15 6.73
C LEU A 282 34.26 0.31 7.76
N SER A 283 35.23 1.13 7.35
CA SER A 283 36.17 1.79 8.28
C SER A 283 35.60 3.06 8.95
N GLY A 284 34.33 3.40 8.68
CA GLY A 284 33.65 4.58 9.23
C GLY A 284 33.91 5.88 8.47
N GLN A 285 34.70 5.86 7.39
CA GLN A 285 35.05 7.03 6.57
C GLN A 285 33.98 7.29 5.49
N LYS A 286 32.76 7.62 5.91
CA LYS A 286 31.59 7.71 5.01
C LYS A 286 31.71 8.80 3.95
N GLU A 287 32.24 9.97 4.33
CA GLU A 287 32.44 11.09 3.42
C GLU A 287 33.48 10.75 2.34
N ALA A 288 34.59 10.12 2.75
CA ALA A 288 35.60 9.65 1.81
C ALA A 288 35.04 8.55 0.89
N ALA A 289 34.19 7.65 1.42
CA ALA A 289 33.52 6.63 0.62
C ALA A 289 32.59 7.27 -0.43
N ALA A 290 31.86 8.35 -0.08
CA ALA A 290 31.05 9.11 -1.03
C ALA A 290 31.92 9.78 -2.10
N GLN A 291 33.05 10.39 -1.73
CA GLN A 291 33.98 10.99 -2.69
C GLN A 291 34.61 9.96 -3.64
N ALA A 292 34.79 8.72 -3.18
CA ALA A 292 35.32 7.62 -3.97
C ALA A 292 34.34 7.10 -5.04
N VAL A 293 33.06 7.52 -5.02
CA VAL A 293 32.09 7.15 -6.05
C VAL A 293 32.44 7.86 -7.37
N PRO A 294 32.74 7.11 -8.46
CA PRO A 294 33.06 7.71 -9.74
C PRO A 294 31.86 8.41 -10.36
N ASP A 295 32.08 9.56 -11.00
CA ASP A 295 31.02 10.30 -11.70
C ASP A 295 30.40 9.48 -12.83
N ALA A 296 31.19 8.64 -13.49
CA ALA A 296 30.72 7.71 -14.52
C ALA A 296 29.70 6.70 -13.97
N LEU A 297 29.86 6.24 -12.73
CA LEU A 297 28.88 5.36 -12.08
C LEU A 297 27.60 6.11 -11.74
N VAL A 298 27.69 7.36 -11.27
CA VAL A 298 26.51 8.22 -11.04
C VAL A 298 25.75 8.42 -12.34
N ASP A 299 26.45 8.83 -13.40
CA ASP A 299 25.91 9.08 -14.73
C ASP A 299 25.32 7.84 -15.42
N ALA A 300 25.69 6.65 -14.96
CA ALA A 300 25.21 5.38 -15.48
C ALA A 300 23.85 4.97 -14.90
N VAL A 301 23.47 5.49 -13.73
CA VAL A 301 22.29 5.05 -12.96
C VAL A 301 21.35 6.17 -12.52
N ALA A 302 21.71 7.43 -12.76
CA ALA A 302 20.95 8.63 -12.38
C ALA A 302 20.88 9.65 -13.53
N LEU A 303 19.95 10.60 -13.41
CA LEU A 303 19.81 11.76 -14.29
C LEU A 303 20.20 13.02 -13.51
N CYS A 304 21.37 13.59 -13.84
CA CYS A 304 21.96 14.73 -13.12
C CYS A 304 22.28 15.88 -14.07
N GLY A 305 21.86 17.10 -13.69
CA GLY A 305 22.24 18.34 -14.35
C GLY A 305 21.05 19.17 -14.86
N PRO A 306 21.30 20.13 -15.77
CA PRO A 306 20.25 21.00 -16.29
C PRO A 306 19.30 20.21 -17.17
N LYS A 307 18.08 20.75 -17.37
CA LYS A 307 17.02 20.11 -18.17
C LYS A 307 17.50 19.59 -19.53
N VAL A 308 18.34 20.35 -20.23
CA VAL A 308 18.89 19.97 -21.55
C VAL A 308 19.72 18.68 -21.44
N ARG A 309 20.62 18.61 -20.46
CA ARG A 309 21.44 17.42 -20.22
C ARG A 309 20.60 16.21 -19.82
N ILE A 310 19.57 16.42 -18.98
CA ILE A 310 18.64 15.35 -18.60
C ILE A 310 17.90 14.83 -19.84
N ALA A 311 17.47 15.72 -20.74
CA ALA A 311 16.82 15.35 -22.00
C ALA A 311 17.75 14.51 -22.89
N GLU A 312 19.01 14.92 -23.06
CA GLU A 312 20.01 14.14 -23.82
C GLU A 312 20.25 12.77 -23.20
N LYS A 313 20.44 12.71 -21.87
CA LYS A 313 20.65 11.46 -21.14
C LYS A 313 19.43 10.55 -21.20
N LEU A 314 18.21 11.08 -21.31
CA LEU A 314 16.99 10.28 -21.37
C LEU A 314 16.90 9.41 -22.63
N GLU A 315 17.58 9.75 -23.72
CA GLU A 315 17.48 8.99 -24.97
C GLU A 315 18.00 7.55 -24.82
N ILE A 316 19.11 7.32 -24.09
CA ILE A 316 19.57 5.94 -23.82
C ILE A 316 18.57 5.16 -22.95
N TRP A 317 17.78 5.84 -22.10
CA TRP A 317 16.72 5.18 -21.33
C TRP A 317 15.54 4.81 -22.22
N ARG A 318 15.20 5.62 -23.23
CA ARG A 318 14.16 5.31 -24.22
C ARG A 318 14.54 4.13 -25.11
N GLU A 319 15.81 4.01 -25.45
CA GLU A 319 16.35 2.89 -26.25
C GLU A 319 16.53 1.61 -25.44
N SER A 320 16.51 1.71 -24.11
CA SER A 320 16.58 0.57 -23.20
C SER A 320 15.24 -0.17 -23.11
N PRO A 321 15.19 -1.39 -22.54
CA PRO A 321 13.94 -2.12 -22.33
C PRO A 321 13.11 -1.57 -21.16
N VAL A 322 13.48 -0.44 -20.57
CA VAL A 322 12.74 0.19 -19.47
C VAL A 322 11.38 0.67 -19.95
N THR A 323 10.34 0.18 -19.29
CA THR A 323 8.94 0.52 -19.60
C THR A 323 8.42 1.61 -18.67
N THR A 324 8.87 1.65 -17.41
CA THR A 324 8.48 2.65 -16.40
C THR A 324 9.69 3.23 -15.70
N LEU A 325 9.91 4.54 -15.84
CA LEU A 325 10.99 5.23 -15.14
C LEU A 325 10.47 5.75 -13.78
N ASN A 326 10.79 5.06 -12.68
CA ASN A 326 10.41 5.50 -11.35
C ASN A 326 11.42 6.51 -10.83
N ILE A 327 11.11 7.80 -10.88
CA ILE A 327 12.05 8.84 -10.44
C ILE A 327 12.08 8.94 -8.91
N THR A 328 13.27 9.17 -8.37
CA THR A 328 13.48 9.54 -6.97
C THR A 328 14.03 10.96 -6.94
N THR A 329 13.28 11.88 -6.33
CA THR A 329 13.70 13.27 -6.17
C THR A 329 12.97 13.92 -4.99
N PHE A 330 13.55 14.96 -4.42
CA PHE A 330 12.92 15.82 -3.41
C PHE A 330 12.53 17.19 -3.98
N ASP A 331 12.74 17.40 -5.28
CA ASP A 331 12.46 18.65 -5.97
C ASP A 331 11.18 18.55 -6.82
N PRO A 332 10.10 19.28 -6.46
CA PRO A 332 8.90 19.34 -7.27
C PRO A 332 9.14 19.86 -8.70
N ALA A 333 10.15 20.71 -8.93
CA ALA A 333 10.49 21.16 -10.27
C ALA A 333 11.02 20.02 -11.13
N ALA A 334 11.85 19.12 -10.57
CA ALA A 334 12.28 17.90 -11.25
C ALA A 334 11.09 17.01 -11.66
N VAL A 335 10.05 16.87 -10.81
CA VAL A 335 8.82 16.14 -11.17
C VAL A 335 8.15 16.73 -12.41
N ARG A 336 8.01 18.06 -12.48
CA ARG A 336 7.42 18.75 -13.65
C ARG A 336 8.27 18.61 -14.90
N VAL A 337 9.59 18.78 -14.77
CA VAL A 337 10.52 18.64 -15.89
C VAL A 337 10.49 17.22 -16.46
N MET A 338 10.47 16.21 -15.60
CA MET A 338 10.38 14.81 -16.06
C MET A 338 9.07 14.53 -16.76
N ALA A 339 7.94 15.03 -16.26
CA ALA A 339 6.64 14.93 -16.94
C ALA A 339 6.70 15.54 -18.35
N GLU A 340 7.23 16.75 -18.48
CA GLU A 340 7.37 17.43 -19.76
C GLU A 340 8.25 16.63 -20.73
N LEU A 341 9.42 16.15 -20.26
CA LEU A 341 10.37 15.44 -21.11
C LEU A 341 9.85 14.05 -21.54
N VAL A 342 9.18 13.31 -20.65
CA VAL A 342 8.77 11.92 -20.95
C VAL A 342 7.38 11.84 -21.58
N MET A 343 6.45 12.69 -21.15
CA MET A 343 5.03 12.63 -21.52
C MET A 343 4.60 13.77 -22.46
N GLY A 344 5.48 14.76 -22.69
CA GLY A 344 5.23 15.89 -23.56
C GLY A 344 4.63 17.11 -22.85
N PRO A 345 4.51 18.24 -23.56
CA PRO A 345 4.05 19.52 -23.00
C PRO A 345 2.58 19.53 -22.55
N ASP A 346 1.79 18.55 -23.02
CA ASP A 346 0.37 18.40 -22.69
C ASP A 346 0.13 17.48 -21.47
N ALA A 347 1.19 17.09 -20.75
CA ALA A 347 1.10 16.35 -19.50
C ALA A 347 0.11 17.02 -18.52
N GLY A 348 -0.94 16.30 -18.13
CA GLY A 348 -2.00 16.79 -17.26
C GLY A 348 -3.18 17.47 -17.96
N ARG A 349 -3.34 17.39 -19.29
CA ARG A 349 -4.60 17.73 -19.95
C ARG A 349 -5.64 16.61 -19.75
N PRO A 350 -6.86 16.92 -19.28
CA PRO A 350 -7.85 15.90 -19.02
C PRO A 350 -8.48 15.43 -20.33
N GLU A 351 -8.10 14.26 -20.84
CA GLU A 351 -9.06 13.45 -21.59
C GLU A 351 -9.71 12.43 -20.65
N ARG A 352 -11.02 12.62 -20.52
CA ARG A 352 -12.01 11.82 -19.78
C ARG A 352 -11.90 11.88 -18.26
N THR A 353 -12.88 12.57 -17.68
CA THR A 353 -13.54 12.13 -16.46
C THR A 353 -13.88 10.65 -16.65
N ILE A 354 -13.04 9.77 -16.10
CA ILE A 354 -13.44 8.39 -15.87
C ILE A 354 -14.47 8.50 -14.75
N SER A 355 -15.73 8.55 -15.15
CA SER A 355 -16.80 8.06 -14.29
C SER A 355 -16.35 6.67 -13.88
N LEU A 356 -16.10 6.50 -12.57
CA LEU A 356 -15.91 5.17 -11.99
C LEU A 356 -16.97 4.26 -12.64
N PRO A 357 -16.61 3.10 -13.20
CA PRO A 357 -17.64 2.15 -13.59
C PRO A 357 -18.54 1.97 -12.37
N PRO A 358 -19.87 2.09 -12.52
CA PRO A 358 -20.76 1.75 -11.42
C PRO A 358 -20.36 0.36 -10.92
N PRO A 359 -20.41 0.12 -9.60
CA PRO A 359 -20.08 -1.19 -9.04
C PRO A 359 -20.77 -2.28 -9.87
N ALA A 360 -20.04 -3.35 -10.18
CA ALA A 360 -20.53 -4.45 -10.99
C ALA A 360 -21.96 -4.79 -10.59
N ALA A 361 -22.86 -4.88 -11.58
CA ALA A 361 -24.28 -5.12 -11.32
C ALA A 361 -24.41 -6.30 -10.34
N PRO A 362 -25.13 -6.12 -9.21
CA PRO A 362 -25.37 -7.23 -8.31
C PRO A 362 -26.10 -8.31 -9.11
N SER A 363 -25.65 -9.56 -8.97
CA SER A 363 -26.52 -10.72 -9.22
C SER A 363 -27.88 -10.45 -8.56
N PRO A 364 -29.01 -10.88 -9.15
CA PRO A 364 -30.35 -10.36 -8.85
C PRO A 364 -30.92 -10.66 -7.44
N GLU A 365 -30.08 -10.87 -6.44
CA GLU A 365 -30.45 -11.16 -5.06
C GLU A 365 -29.47 -10.48 -4.09
N ALA A 366 -29.54 -9.14 -3.95
CA ALA A 366 -29.10 -8.44 -2.74
C ALA A 366 -29.45 -6.94 -2.84
N GLU A 367 -30.56 -6.55 -2.21
CA GLU A 367 -30.93 -5.16 -1.99
C GLU A 367 -29.91 -4.45 -1.07
N SER A 368 -29.79 -3.14 -1.30
CA SER A 368 -28.84 -2.19 -0.71
C SER A 368 -28.84 -2.10 0.82
N SER A 369 -27.66 -2.12 1.44
CA SER A 369 -27.46 -1.62 2.81
C SER A 369 -27.42 -0.07 2.84
N PRO A 370 -28.26 0.61 3.65
CA PRO A 370 -28.28 2.07 3.72
C PRO A 370 -27.27 2.64 4.74
N ALA A 371 -26.79 3.87 4.48
CA ALA A 371 -26.00 4.66 5.43
C ALA A 371 -26.74 4.80 6.77
N LEU A 372 -26.04 4.71 7.92
CA LEU A 372 -26.64 4.76 9.25
C LEU A 372 -27.44 6.06 9.45
N THR A 373 -28.75 5.95 9.69
CA THR A 373 -29.68 7.05 9.96
C THR A 373 -30.40 6.84 11.29
N PRO A 374 -31.05 7.86 11.87
CA PRO A 374 -31.87 7.66 13.06
C PRO A 374 -32.92 6.56 12.90
N ALA A 375 -33.60 6.49 11.75
CA ALA A 375 -34.60 5.46 11.47
C ALA A 375 -34.01 4.05 11.53
N ILE A 376 -32.83 3.82 10.94
CA ILE A 376 -32.13 2.52 10.98
C ILE A 376 -31.70 2.18 12.41
N ILE A 377 -31.28 3.18 13.19
CA ILE A 377 -30.90 2.97 14.59
C ILE A 377 -32.11 2.54 15.42
N PHE A 378 -33.26 3.22 15.28
CA PHE A 378 -34.50 2.83 15.99
C PHE A 378 -35.07 1.51 15.49
N GLU A 379 -34.94 1.18 14.21
CA GLU A 379 -35.32 -0.13 13.68
C GLU A 379 -34.47 -1.25 14.31
N ARG A 380 -33.15 -1.04 14.42
CA ARG A 380 -32.27 -1.99 15.12
C ARG A 380 -32.60 -2.12 16.60
N MET A 381 -32.96 -1.02 17.27
CA MET A 381 -33.47 -1.08 18.64
C MET A 381 -34.74 -1.93 18.73
N ALA A 382 -35.70 -1.73 17.83
CA ALA A 382 -36.93 -2.53 17.79
C ALA A 382 -36.63 -4.03 17.63
N GLN A 383 -35.74 -4.38 16.70
CA GLN A 383 -35.30 -5.77 16.47
C GLN A 383 -34.62 -6.36 17.71
N ARG A 384 -33.79 -5.56 18.41
CA ARG A 384 -33.10 -5.99 19.63
C ARG A 384 -34.06 -6.23 20.78
N VAL A 385 -35.03 -5.34 20.98
CA VAL A 385 -36.08 -5.48 22.00
C VAL A 385 -36.94 -6.71 21.74
N ALA A 386 -37.28 -6.98 20.47
CA ALA A 386 -38.00 -8.20 20.10
C ALA A 386 -37.20 -9.49 20.33
N ALA A 387 -35.86 -9.43 20.18
CA ALA A 387 -34.98 -10.59 20.35
C ALA A 387 -34.58 -10.89 21.80
N ASP A 388 -34.70 -9.92 22.72
CA ASP A 388 -34.36 -10.07 24.15
C ASP A 388 -35.47 -9.51 25.04
N PRO A 389 -36.49 -10.32 25.39
CA PRO A 389 -37.60 -9.89 26.24
C PRO A 389 -37.19 -9.44 27.65
N GLU A 390 -36.01 -9.82 28.16
CA GLU A 390 -35.52 -9.35 29.46
C GLU A 390 -35.03 -7.90 29.42
N LEU A 391 -34.71 -7.39 28.23
CA LEU A 391 -34.19 -6.04 28.04
C LEU A 391 -35.20 -4.98 28.48
N ALA A 392 -36.49 -5.23 28.26
CA ALA A 392 -37.56 -4.36 28.70
C ALA A 392 -37.64 -4.25 30.22
N ALA A 393 -37.60 -5.38 30.94
CA ALA A 393 -37.59 -5.40 32.40
C ALA A 393 -36.34 -4.71 32.99
N LYS A 394 -35.17 -4.83 32.34
CA LYS A 394 -33.92 -4.18 32.77
C LYS A 394 -33.97 -2.65 32.64
N VAL A 395 -34.61 -2.15 31.58
CA VAL A 395 -34.72 -0.70 31.34
C VAL A 395 -35.90 -0.10 32.13
N GLY A 396 -37.11 -0.65 31.95
CA GLY A 396 -38.30 -0.36 32.77
C GLY A 396 -38.81 1.07 32.71
N ALA A 397 -38.60 1.79 31.61
CA ALA A 397 -38.96 3.21 31.45
C ALA A 397 -39.31 3.55 29.99
N SER A 398 -40.06 4.62 29.80
CA SER A 398 -40.41 5.18 28.49
C SER A 398 -39.60 6.43 28.16
N PHE A 399 -39.05 6.47 26.96
CA PHE A 399 -38.23 7.57 26.45
C PHE A 399 -38.85 8.19 25.21
N LEU A 400 -38.81 9.51 25.12
CA LEU A 400 -39.14 10.27 23.91
C LEU A 400 -37.89 10.93 23.36
N PHE A 401 -37.49 10.58 22.15
CA PHE A 401 -36.41 11.23 21.42
C PHE A 401 -37.01 12.29 20.49
N ARG A 402 -36.54 13.53 20.63
CA ARG A 402 -36.88 14.66 19.75
C ARG A 402 -35.65 15.03 18.94
N LEU A 403 -35.58 14.52 17.72
CA LEU A 403 -34.42 14.72 16.86
C LEU A 403 -34.68 15.87 15.88
N SER A 404 -33.83 16.90 15.91
CA SER A 404 -33.84 17.97 14.91
C SER A 404 -33.00 17.60 13.69
N GLY A 405 -33.23 18.23 12.53
CA GLY A 405 -32.45 17.99 11.31
C GLY A 405 -33.20 17.25 10.20
N LYS A 406 -32.57 17.11 9.03
CA LYS A 406 -33.24 16.64 7.79
C LYS A 406 -33.70 15.18 7.86
N ARG A 407 -33.09 14.37 8.73
CA ARG A 407 -33.44 12.96 8.97
C ARG A 407 -33.90 12.74 10.42
N GLY A 408 -34.25 13.82 11.11
CA GLY A 408 -34.78 13.81 12.47
C GLY A 408 -36.24 13.37 12.55
N GLY A 409 -36.90 13.67 13.66
CA GLY A 409 -38.26 13.24 13.97
C GLY A 409 -38.41 12.81 15.42
N ASN A 410 -39.65 12.54 15.83
CA ASN A 410 -39.97 12.07 17.18
C ASN A 410 -40.07 10.55 17.21
N TRP A 411 -39.44 9.94 18.22
CA TRP A 411 -39.42 8.49 18.41
C TRP A 411 -39.69 8.13 19.86
N VAL A 412 -40.51 7.11 20.08
CA VAL A 412 -40.85 6.59 21.39
C VAL A 412 -40.17 5.23 21.57
N VAL A 413 -39.51 5.06 22.71
CA VAL A 413 -38.94 3.79 23.18
C VAL A 413 -39.59 3.50 24.54
N ASP A 414 -40.64 2.69 24.56
CA ASP A 414 -41.38 2.36 25.79
C ASP A 414 -41.01 0.97 26.30
N MET A 415 -40.29 0.92 27.43
CA MET A 415 -39.81 -0.32 28.03
C MET A 415 -40.57 -0.69 29.32
N ARG A 416 -41.75 -0.11 29.58
CA ARG A 416 -42.55 -0.39 30.81
C ARG A 416 -43.30 -1.73 30.77
N GLY A 417 -43.31 -2.41 29.62
CA GLY A 417 -43.96 -3.70 29.40
C GLY A 417 -43.07 -4.66 28.60
N THR A 418 -43.56 -5.19 27.48
CA THR A 418 -42.79 -6.08 26.58
C THR A 418 -41.73 -5.36 25.75
N GLY A 419 -41.71 -4.02 25.80
CA GLY A 419 -40.81 -3.18 25.01
C GLY A 419 -41.40 -2.86 23.63
N GLU A 420 -41.51 -1.57 23.30
CA GLU A 420 -41.97 -1.08 22.01
C GLU A 420 -41.09 0.09 21.55
N VAL A 421 -40.71 0.09 20.26
CA VAL A 421 -40.00 1.19 19.61
C VAL A 421 -40.77 1.61 18.37
N ARG A 422 -41.21 2.88 18.31
CA ARG A 422 -42.02 3.39 17.20
C ARG A 422 -41.82 4.89 16.94
N PRO A 423 -42.02 5.38 15.71
CA PRO A 423 -42.08 6.81 15.45
C PRO A 423 -43.32 7.44 16.10
N GLY A 424 -43.23 8.71 16.46
CA GLY A 424 -44.35 9.51 16.99
C GLY A 424 -44.07 10.11 18.37
N GLU A 425 -45.16 10.45 19.06
CA GLU A 425 -45.12 11.06 20.39
C GLU A 425 -45.74 10.16 21.46
N THR A 426 -45.49 10.52 22.70
CA THR A 426 -46.13 9.95 23.89
C THR A 426 -46.40 11.08 24.88
N GLU A 427 -47.57 11.06 25.52
CA GLU A 427 -47.98 12.06 26.51
C GLU A 427 -47.34 11.80 27.89
N THR A 428 -46.79 10.61 28.12
CA THR A 428 -46.25 10.17 29.42
C THR A 428 -44.81 9.61 29.34
N PRO A 429 -43.82 10.35 28.80
CA PRO A 429 -42.42 9.91 28.81
C PRO A 429 -41.79 10.09 30.21
N ASP A 430 -41.03 9.09 30.65
CA ASP A 430 -40.23 9.20 31.89
C ASP A 430 -38.95 10.04 31.67
N CYS A 431 -38.49 10.11 30.42
CA CYS A 431 -37.33 10.89 30.02
C CYS A 431 -37.45 11.35 28.55
N VAL A 432 -37.15 12.62 28.28
CA VAL A 432 -37.13 13.20 26.93
C VAL A 432 -35.70 13.59 26.57
N LEU A 433 -35.21 13.11 25.43
CA LEU A 433 -33.89 13.41 24.89
C LEU A 433 -34.04 14.26 23.63
N ALA A 434 -33.47 15.46 23.63
CA ALA A 434 -33.49 16.36 22.48
C ALA A 434 -32.07 16.68 21.99
N LEU A 435 -31.81 16.43 20.71
CA LEU A 435 -30.51 16.60 20.03
C LEU A 435 -30.69 16.61 18.50
N SER A 436 -29.63 16.91 17.76
CA SER A 436 -29.65 16.80 16.29
C SER A 436 -29.61 15.34 15.81
N ASP A 437 -30.12 15.08 14.60
CA ASP A 437 -30.03 13.78 13.94
C ASP A 437 -28.58 13.33 13.74
N GLU A 438 -27.69 14.26 13.40
CA GLU A 438 -26.25 14.02 13.29
C GLU A 438 -25.60 13.66 14.63
N ASP A 439 -25.88 14.40 15.71
CA ASP A 439 -25.36 14.09 17.05
C ASP A 439 -25.93 12.76 17.58
N PHE A 440 -27.19 12.43 17.25
CA PHE A 440 -27.79 11.16 17.62
C PHE A 440 -27.11 9.98 16.93
N VAL A 441 -26.83 10.09 15.63
CA VAL A 441 -26.06 9.08 14.89
C VAL A 441 -24.65 8.96 15.47
N ALA A 442 -24.00 10.07 15.82
CA ALA A 442 -22.67 10.06 16.44
C ALA A 442 -22.67 9.40 17.84
N LEU A 443 -23.71 9.61 18.65
CA LEU A 443 -23.87 8.93 19.95
C LEU A 443 -24.06 7.42 19.77
N ALA A 444 -24.95 7.02 18.85
CA ALA A 444 -25.24 5.61 18.58
C ALA A 444 -24.02 4.85 18.00
N ALA A 445 -23.17 5.54 17.23
CA ALA A 445 -21.95 4.98 16.66
C ALA A 445 -20.75 4.99 17.63
N GLY A 446 -20.90 5.54 18.84
CA GLY A 446 -19.81 5.67 19.83
C GLY A 446 -18.81 6.78 19.53
N ASN A 447 -19.07 7.63 18.54
CA ASN A 447 -18.21 8.73 18.11
C ASN A 447 -18.42 10.02 18.94
N LEU A 448 -19.52 10.11 19.70
CA LEU A 448 -19.79 11.18 20.63
C LEU A 448 -20.00 10.61 22.03
N ASN A 449 -19.33 11.21 23.03
CA ASN A 449 -19.50 10.80 24.43
C ASN A 449 -20.81 11.41 25.00
N PRO A 450 -21.70 10.63 25.64
CA PRO A 450 -22.97 11.14 26.17
C PRO A 450 -22.83 12.24 27.23
N MET A 451 -21.83 12.17 28.11
CA MET A 451 -21.59 13.19 29.13
C MET A 451 -21.09 14.49 28.51
N ALA A 452 -20.23 14.41 27.49
CA ALA A 452 -19.76 15.56 26.74
C ALA A 452 -20.88 16.22 25.91
N ALA A 453 -21.78 15.42 25.32
CA ALA A 453 -22.95 15.94 24.60
C ALA A 453 -23.90 16.70 25.53
N PHE A 454 -24.11 16.19 26.76
CA PHE A 454 -24.94 16.87 27.76
C PHE A 454 -24.30 18.15 28.28
N SER A 455 -23.02 18.12 28.68
CA SER A 455 -22.32 19.29 29.24
C SER A 455 -22.13 20.43 28.22
N SER A 456 -22.01 20.09 26.93
CA SER A 456 -21.92 21.08 25.84
C SER A 456 -23.28 21.60 25.36
N GLY A 457 -24.40 21.10 25.91
CA GLY A 457 -25.75 21.51 25.53
C GLY A 457 -26.26 20.93 24.21
N LYS A 458 -25.50 20.03 23.57
CA LYS A 458 -25.90 19.31 22.33
C LYS A 458 -26.97 18.25 22.59
N LEU A 459 -26.96 17.65 23.77
CA LEU A 459 -27.99 16.77 24.27
C LEU A 459 -28.71 17.44 25.45
N LYS A 460 -30.01 17.66 25.30
CA LYS A 460 -30.88 18.15 26.38
C LYS A 460 -31.71 16.99 26.91
N ILE A 461 -31.72 16.82 28.23
CA ILE A 461 -32.49 15.78 28.91
C ILE A 461 -33.54 16.46 29.79
N GLN A 462 -34.80 16.09 29.64
CA GLN A 462 -35.90 16.50 30.52
C GLN A 462 -36.51 15.24 31.17
N GLY A 463 -36.90 15.33 32.44
CA GLY A 463 -37.31 14.15 33.23
C GLY A 463 -36.16 13.62 34.08
N ASN A 464 -36.11 12.30 34.33
CA ASN A 464 -35.11 11.71 35.22
C ASN A 464 -33.79 11.37 34.47
N PRO A 465 -32.69 12.12 34.68
CA PRO A 465 -31.44 11.91 33.94
C PRO A 465 -30.75 10.58 34.26
N MET A 466 -31.02 9.96 35.42
CA MET A 466 -30.49 8.63 35.75
C MET A 466 -31.08 7.55 34.84
N LEU A 467 -32.29 7.75 34.30
CA LEU A 467 -32.90 6.83 33.34
C LEU A 467 -32.20 6.88 31.98
N ALA A 468 -31.64 8.04 31.58
CA ALA A 468 -30.90 8.16 30.33
C ALA A 468 -29.63 7.28 30.30
N MET A 469 -29.05 6.95 31.47
CA MET A 469 -27.92 6.03 31.57
C MET A 469 -28.31 4.59 31.20
N LYS A 470 -29.57 4.20 31.43
CA LYS A 470 -30.07 2.85 31.08
C LYS A 470 -30.19 2.64 29.57
N LEU A 471 -30.23 3.71 28.77
CA LEU A 471 -30.26 3.62 27.30
C LEU A 471 -29.01 2.96 26.72
N GLN A 472 -27.87 2.96 27.43
CA GLN A 472 -26.66 2.26 26.98
C GLN A 472 -26.90 0.77 26.73
N ASN A 473 -27.86 0.16 27.44
CA ASN A 473 -28.23 -1.25 27.23
C ASN A 473 -28.93 -1.49 25.89
N LEU A 474 -29.46 -0.44 25.26
CA LEU A 474 -30.15 -0.51 23.95
C LEU A 474 -29.22 -0.25 22.76
N PHE A 475 -28.03 0.31 22.99
CA PHE A 475 -27.05 0.65 21.95
C PHE A 475 -25.87 -0.33 21.86
N ARG A 476 -25.78 -1.32 22.76
CA ARG A 476 -24.69 -2.32 22.82
C ARG A 476 -24.99 -3.59 22.05
#